data_AF-A0A257ZGC4-F1
#
_entry.id   AF-A0A257ZGC4-F1
#
_cell.length_a   1.000
_cell.length_b   1.000
_cell.length_c   1.000
_cell.angle_alpha   90.00
_cell.angle_beta   90.00
_cell.angle_gamma   90.00
#
_symmetry.space_group_name_H-M   'P 1'
#
loop_
_entity.id
_entity.type
_entity.pdbx_description
1 polymer ?
#
loop_
_entity_poly.entity_id
_entity_poly.type
_entity_poly.pdbx_seq_one_letter_code
_entity_poly.pdbx_strand_id
1 'polypeptide(L)'
;MAITLAFIFTGGAALAAKPEPAGTFNAWSVWTYKDGGKKNCYIYSAATTKSPARLNHGDVSFFVRTVNSSQAKTEANFTVGYDFAPGSTVRAEIGSATFDMMVQGDNAWLMEAEKEKDLLAAMRGGDEMSIHARS
;
A
#
# COMPACT_ATOMS: atom_id res chain seq x y z
N MET A 1 1.66 -51.12 28.97
CA MET A 1 1.00 -49.80 28.80
C MET A 1 2.05 -48.83 28.27
N ALA A 2 2.07 -48.56 26.97
CA ALA A 2 2.72 -47.40 26.35
C ALA A 2 2.40 -47.42 24.85
N ILE A 3 1.41 -46.63 24.41
CA ILE A 3 1.16 -46.36 23.00
C ILE A 3 1.87 -45.04 22.70
N THR A 4 2.96 -45.10 21.94
CA THR A 4 3.72 -43.93 21.51
C THR A 4 3.02 -43.31 20.30
N LEU A 5 2.33 -42.18 20.49
CA LEU A 5 1.76 -41.38 19.40
C LEU A 5 2.86 -40.56 18.73
N ALA A 6 3.23 -40.92 17.50
CA ALA A 6 4.05 -40.08 16.64
C ALA A 6 3.16 -39.03 15.94
N PHE A 7 3.23 -37.78 16.39
CA PHE A 7 2.61 -36.65 15.70
C PHE A 7 3.45 -36.30 14.46
N ILE A 8 2.97 -36.65 13.27
CA ILE A 8 3.52 -36.17 12.01
C ILE A 8 2.96 -34.77 11.79
N PHE A 9 3.76 -33.74 12.05
CA PHE A 9 3.46 -32.36 11.65
C PHE A 9 3.68 -32.25 10.13
N THR A 10 2.64 -32.45 9.32
CA THR A 10 2.67 -32.07 7.92
C THR A 10 2.53 -30.54 7.83
N GLY A 11 3.65 -29.84 7.94
CA GLY A 11 3.73 -28.41 7.65
C GLY A 11 3.45 -28.16 6.18
N GLY A 12 2.19 -27.83 5.84
CA GLY A 12 1.87 -27.32 4.51
C GLY A 12 2.57 -25.98 4.31
N ALA A 13 3.42 -25.88 3.30
CA ALA A 13 3.93 -24.59 2.86
C ALA A 13 2.72 -23.70 2.52
N ALA A 14 2.51 -22.64 3.29
CA ALA A 14 1.56 -21.61 2.91
C ALA A 14 2.10 -20.94 1.64
N LEU A 15 1.62 -21.38 0.49
CA LEU A 15 1.87 -20.71 -0.78
C LEU A 15 1.18 -19.34 -0.69
N ALA A 16 1.98 -18.27 -0.55
CA ALA A 16 1.47 -16.92 -0.64
C ALA A 16 0.76 -16.75 -1.99
N ALA A 17 -0.52 -16.40 -1.97
CA ALA A 17 -1.29 -16.26 -3.20
C ALA A 17 -0.70 -15.11 -4.03
N LYS A 18 -0.24 -15.43 -5.24
CA LYS A 18 0.25 -14.43 -6.18
C LYS A 18 -0.93 -13.52 -6.61
N PRO A 19 -0.77 -12.18 -6.57
CA PRO A 19 -1.77 -11.28 -7.11
C PRO A 19 -2.02 -11.50 -8.60
N GLU A 20 -3.29 -11.45 -9.00
CA GLU A 20 -3.78 -11.58 -10.37
C GLU A 20 -4.31 -10.22 -10.85
N PRO A 21 -3.99 -9.79 -12.08
CA PRO A 21 -4.49 -8.53 -12.62
C PRO A 21 -6.00 -8.63 -12.88
N ALA A 22 -6.73 -7.57 -12.58
CA ALA A 22 -8.19 -7.47 -12.76
C ALA A 22 -8.61 -6.30 -13.65
N GLY A 23 -7.68 -5.40 -14.01
CA GLY A 23 -7.93 -4.32 -14.97
C GLY A 23 -6.90 -3.21 -14.89
N THR A 24 -6.90 -2.33 -15.88
CA THR A 24 -6.05 -1.13 -15.93
C THR A 24 -6.88 0.05 -16.39
N PHE A 25 -6.74 1.18 -15.69
CA PHE A 25 -7.51 2.41 -15.87
C PHE A 25 -6.57 3.60 -15.74
N ASN A 26 -6.17 4.20 -16.86
CA ASN A 26 -5.17 5.28 -16.90
C ASN A 26 -3.88 4.88 -16.16
N ALA A 27 -3.45 5.65 -15.16
CA ALA A 27 -2.27 5.39 -14.35
C ALA A 27 -2.47 4.29 -13.28
N TRP A 28 -3.67 3.72 -13.17
CA TRP A 28 -4.03 2.74 -12.14
C TRP A 28 -4.18 1.34 -12.71
N SER A 29 -3.78 0.35 -11.93
CA SER A 29 -4.04 -1.07 -12.16
C SER A 29 -4.81 -1.63 -10.98
N VAL A 30 -5.73 -2.56 -11.26
CA VAL A 30 -6.52 -3.27 -10.26
C VAL A 30 -5.98 -4.68 -10.18
N TRP A 31 -5.77 -5.15 -8.96
CA TRP A 31 -5.23 -6.47 -8.68
C TRP A 31 -6.08 -7.16 -7.63
N THR A 32 -6.10 -8.48 -7.69
CA THR A 32 -6.82 -9.31 -6.73
C THR A 32 -5.92 -10.42 -6.22
N TYR A 33 -6.09 -10.83 -4.98
CA TYR A 33 -5.37 -11.94 -4.39
C TYR A 33 -6.27 -12.69 -3.41
N LYS A 34 -5.93 -13.93 -3.10
CA LYS A 34 -6.65 -14.73 -2.10
C LYS A 34 -5.85 -14.79 -0.82
N ASP A 35 -6.44 -14.38 0.30
CA ASP A 35 -5.85 -14.58 1.62
C ASP A 35 -6.86 -15.32 2.50
N GLY A 36 -6.44 -16.44 3.10
CA GLY A 36 -7.33 -17.32 3.86
C GLY A 36 -8.57 -17.78 3.08
N GLY A 37 -8.46 -17.95 1.75
CA GLY A 37 -9.57 -18.30 0.86
C GLY A 37 -10.53 -17.14 0.52
N LYS A 38 -10.33 -15.95 1.09
CA LYS A 38 -11.11 -14.74 0.79
C LYS A 38 -10.45 -13.94 -0.32
N LYS A 39 -11.24 -13.45 -1.27
CA LYS A 39 -10.75 -12.57 -2.34
C LYS A 39 -10.58 -11.15 -1.79
N ASN A 40 -9.38 -10.61 -1.95
CA ASN A 40 -9.02 -9.24 -1.63
C ASN A 40 -8.66 -8.49 -2.92
N CYS A 41 -8.75 -7.17 -2.88
CA CYS A 41 -8.47 -6.29 -4.01
C CYS A 41 -7.60 -5.11 -3.55
N TYR A 42 -6.75 -4.64 -4.45
CA TYR A 42 -6.06 -3.37 -4.32
C TYR A 42 -5.96 -2.67 -5.67
N ILE A 43 -5.90 -1.35 -5.62
CA ILE A 43 -5.50 -0.53 -6.77
C ILE A 43 -4.05 -0.10 -6.57
N TYR A 44 -3.29 -0.04 -7.65
CA TYR A 44 -1.86 0.25 -7.64
C TYR A 44 -1.52 1.22 -8.76
N SER A 45 -0.69 2.21 -8.45
CA SER A 45 -0.09 3.11 -9.42
C SER A 45 1.41 3.19 -9.15
N ALA A 46 2.22 2.98 -10.19
CA ALA A 46 3.62 3.38 -10.16
C ALA A 46 3.70 4.90 -10.36
N ALA A 47 4.68 5.55 -9.75
CA ALA A 47 4.86 6.99 -9.95
C ALA A 47 5.04 7.33 -11.44
N THR A 48 4.20 8.24 -11.94
CA THR A 48 4.22 8.68 -13.34
C THR A 48 5.38 9.63 -13.62
N THR A 49 5.83 10.37 -12.61
CA THR A 49 7.01 11.24 -12.65
C THR A 49 7.80 11.12 -11.35
N LYS A 50 9.11 11.40 -11.39
CA LYS A 50 10.00 11.41 -10.23
C LYS A 50 10.98 12.58 -10.34
N SER A 51 11.11 13.37 -9.27
CA SER A 51 11.88 14.62 -9.30
C SER A 51 12.68 14.84 -8.00
N PRO A 52 13.91 15.37 -8.07
CA PRO A 52 14.66 15.71 -9.27
C PRO A 52 15.16 14.46 -10.01
N ALA A 53 15.18 14.50 -11.34
CA ALA A 53 15.51 13.35 -12.19
C ALA A 53 16.93 12.81 -12.03
N ARG A 54 17.84 13.61 -11.45
CA ARG A 54 19.24 13.21 -11.18
C ARG A 54 19.39 12.20 -10.04
N LEU A 55 18.37 12.00 -9.23
CA LEU A 55 18.41 11.09 -8.08
C LEU A 55 17.91 9.70 -8.47
N ASN A 56 18.43 8.68 -7.80
CA ASN A 56 17.83 7.36 -7.84
C ASN A 56 16.66 7.33 -6.84
N HIS A 57 15.44 7.26 -7.37
CA HIS A 57 14.22 7.19 -6.57
C HIS A 57 13.79 5.76 -6.21
N GLY A 58 14.47 4.74 -6.76
CA GLY A 58 14.02 3.36 -6.67
C GLY A 58 12.66 3.12 -7.33
N ASP A 59 12.02 2.00 -6.98
CA ASP A 59 10.64 1.71 -7.36
C ASP A 59 9.70 2.49 -6.44
N VAL A 60 8.91 3.39 -7.03
CA VAL A 60 8.02 4.28 -6.29
C VAL A 60 6.59 3.96 -6.69
N SER A 61 5.75 3.71 -5.71
CA SER A 61 4.36 3.35 -5.95
C SER A 61 3.43 3.82 -4.86
N PHE A 62 2.17 3.92 -5.23
CA PHE A 62 1.07 4.17 -4.32
C PHE A 62 0.00 3.11 -4.53
N PHE A 63 -0.53 2.56 -3.45
CA PHE A 63 -1.63 1.63 -3.52
C PHE A 63 -2.71 1.97 -2.49
N VAL A 64 -3.94 1.54 -2.80
CA VAL A 64 -5.04 1.52 -1.84
C VAL A 64 -5.59 0.11 -1.83
N ARG A 65 -5.65 -0.51 -0.65
CA ARG A 65 -6.23 -1.85 -0.47
C ARG A 65 -7.41 -1.81 0.47
N THR A 66 -8.33 -2.76 0.31
CA THR A 66 -9.39 -2.97 1.31
C THR A 66 -8.79 -3.54 2.60
N VAL A 67 -9.25 -3.05 3.75
CA VAL A 67 -8.88 -3.58 5.06
C VAL A 67 -10.12 -3.91 5.87
N ASN A 68 -10.00 -4.87 6.79
CA ASN A 68 -11.06 -5.19 7.73
C ASN A 68 -10.84 -4.45 9.06
N SER A 69 -10.99 -3.12 9.04
CA SER A 69 -10.86 -2.25 10.21
C SER A 69 -12.20 -1.60 10.56
N SER A 70 -12.39 -1.30 11.85
CA SER A 70 -13.53 -0.51 12.35
C SER A 70 -13.39 0.97 12.02
N GLN A 71 -12.15 1.47 11.88
CA GLN A 71 -11.85 2.89 11.67
C GLN A 71 -11.86 3.28 10.18
N ALA A 72 -11.40 2.39 9.31
CA ALA A 72 -11.34 2.62 7.87
C ALA A 72 -11.71 1.34 7.09
N LYS A 73 -12.25 1.51 5.88
CA LYS A 73 -12.56 0.40 4.96
C LYS A 73 -11.42 0.11 3.98
N THR A 74 -10.51 1.06 3.85
CA THR A 74 -9.33 0.97 3.00
C THR A 74 -8.12 1.47 3.76
N GLU A 75 -6.94 1.17 3.22
CA GLU A 75 -5.68 1.72 3.67
C GLU A 75 -4.87 2.14 2.44
N ALA A 76 -4.51 3.42 2.41
CA ALA A 76 -3.56 3.97 1.47
C ALA A 76 -2.11 3.79 1.96
N ASN A 77 -1.23 3.45 1.03
CA ASN A 77 0.19 3.29 1.30
C ASN A 77 1.03 3.80 0.12
N PHE A 78 2.13 4.45 0.48
CA PHE A 78 3.18 4.88 -0.42
C PHE A 78 4.44 4.05 -0.14
N THR A 79 4.98 3.42 -1.16
CA THR A 79 6.21 2.61 -1.06
C THR A 79 7.28 3.19 -1.97
N VAL A 80 8.51 3.23 -1.47
CA VAL A 80 9.71 3.56 -2.24
C VAL A 80 10.71 2.40 -2.20
N GLY A 81 11.81 2.48 -2.94
CA GLY A 81 12.82 1.41 -3.00
C GLY A 81 13.96 1.54 -1.97
N TYR A 82 13.78 2.32 -0.90
CA TYR A 82 14.79 2.62 0.11
C TYR A 82 14.15 3.05 1.43
N ASP A 83 14.87 2.93 2.55
CA ASP A 83 14.34 3.41 3.83
C ASP A 83 14.24 4.94 3.87
N PHE A 84 13.12 5.46 4.37
CA PHE A 84 12.97 6.88 4.65
C PHE A 84 13.91 7.33 5.77
N ALA A 85 14.24 8.62 5.78
CA ALA A 85 15.06 9.21 6.84
C ALA A 85 14.39 9.01 8.21
N PRO A 86 15.14 8.64 9.26
CA PRO A 86 14.61 8.58 10.61
C PRO A 86 13.95 9.90 11.03
N GLY A 87 12.72 9.82 11.54
CA GLY A 87 11.94 10.97 11.97
C GLY A 87 11.40 11.86 10.83
N SER A 88 11.52 11.43 9.57
CA SER A 88 10.86 12.10 8.45
C SER A 88 9.35 11.82 8.42
N THR A 89 8.63 12.69 7.74
CA THR A 89 7.21 12.50 7.40
C THR A 89 7.07 12.57 5.89
N VAL A 90 6.13 11.82 5.34
CA VAL A 90 5.74 11.92 3.94
C VAL A 90 4.47 12.76 3.85
N ARG A 91 4.35 13.58 2.80
CA ARG A 91 3.17 14.40 2.54
C ARG A 91 2.62 14.12 1.15
N ALA A 92 1.35 13.77 1.07
CA ALA A 92 0.61 13.68 -0.18
C ALA A 92 -0.28 14.92 -0.37
N GLU A 93 -0.26 15.48 -1.58
CA GLU A 93 -1.04 16.64 -1.98
C GLU A 93 -1.90 16.30 -3.20
N ILE A 94 -3.18 16.62 -3.15
CA ILE A 94 -4.15 16.42 -4.24
C ILE A 94 -4.99 17.69 -4.34
N GLY A 95 -4.78 18.49 -5.39
CA GLY A 95 -5.37 19.83 -5.47
C GLY A 95 -4.93 20.69 -4.28
N SER A 96 -5.88 21.15 -3.45
CA SER A 96 -5.59 21.89 -2.21
C SER A 96 -5.61 21.02 -0.95
N ALA A 97 -5.91 19.72 -1.07
CA ALA A 97 -5.95 18.81 0.07
C ALA A 97 -4.55 18.27 0.37
N THR A 98 -4.23 18.17 1.66
CA THR A 98 -2.94 17.69 2.15
C THR A 98 -3.15 16.57 3.16
N PHE A 99 -2.33 15.53 3.06
CA PHE A 99 -2.37 14.36 3.93
C PHE A 99 -0.96 14.01 4.41
N ASP A 100 -0.77 14.04 5.72
CA ASP A 100 0.49 13.62 6.34
C ASP A 100 0.50 12.08 6.52
N MET A 101 1.65 11.49 6.24
CA MET A 101 1.87 10.05 6.23
C MET A 101 3.03 9.69 7.16
N MET A 102 2.80 8.70 8.02
CA MET A 102 3.78 8.13 8.93
C MET A 102 4.66 7.13 8.18
N VAL A 103 5.97 7.28 8.30
CA VAL A 103 6.97 6.41 7.68
C VAL A 103 7.31 5.21 8.56
N GLN A 104 7.54 4.06 7.95
CA GLN A 104 8.15 2.89 8.56
C GLN A 104 8.90 2.10 7.49
N GLY A 105 10.23 2.08 7.59
CA GLY A 105 11.12 1.51 6.57
C GLY A 105 11.01 2.27 5.25
N ASP A 106 10.68 1.55 4.19
CA ASP A 106 10.46 2.01 2.82
C ASP A 106 8.98 2.32 2.50
N ASN A 107 8.12 2.28 3.52
CA ASN A 107 6.68 2.47 3.40
C ASN A 107 6.17 3.67 4.21
N ALA A 108 5.09 4.28 3.74
CA ALA A 108 4.39 5.34 4.45
C ALA A 108 2.87 5.14 4.36
N TRP A 109 2.17 5.39 5.46
CA TRP A 109 0.72 5.26 5.62
C TRP A 109 0.10 6.55 6.12
N LEU A 110 -1.18 6.80 5.83
CA LEU A 110 -1.87 7.94 6.45
C LEU A 110 -1.71 7.93 7.97
N MET A 111 -1.32 9.08 8.52
CA MET A 111 -1.14 9.24 9.96
C MET A 111 -2.48 9.16 10.71
N GLU A 112 -3.53 9.72 10.12
CA GLU A 112 -4.90 9.68 10.64
C GLU A 112 -5.78 8.78 9.78
N ALA A 113 -6.10 7.57 10.26
CA ALA A 113 -6.95 6.62 9.52
C ALA A 113 -8.34 7.19 9.19
N GLU A 114 -8.84 8.14 9.98
CA GLU A 114 -10.12 8.83 9.79
C GLU A 114 -10.15 9.69 8.50
N LYS A 115 -8.98 10.14 8.04
CA LYS A 115 -8.78 10.94 6.83
C LYS A 115 -8.78 10.11 5.55
N GLU A 116 -8.77 8.78 5.65
CA GLU A 116 -8.78 7.89 4.48
C GLU A 116 -9.97 8.19 3.55
N LYS A 117 -11.16 8.45 4.11
CA LYS A 117 -12.33 8.81 3.29
C LYS A 117 -12.13 10.12 2.51
N ASP A 118 -11.44 11.09 3.10
CA ASP A 118 -11.21 12.41 2.53
C ASP A 118 -10.13 12.30 1.43
N LEU A 119 -9.09 11.49 1.68
CA LEU A 119 -8.08 11.13 0.67
C LEU A 119 -8.75 10.48 -0.55
N LEU A 120 -9.60 9.47 -0.34
CA LEU A 120 -10.29 8.81 -1.44
C LEU A 120 -11.25 9.74 -2.19
N ALA A 121 -11.87 10.70 -1.50
CA ALA A 121 -12.70 11.71 -2.15
C ALA A 121 -11.86 12.63 -3.05
N ALA A 122 -10.72 13.11 -2.55
CA ALA A 122 -9.78 13.92 -3.33
C ALA A 122 -9.23 13.15 -4.54
N MET A 123 -8.81 11.89 -4.37
CA MET A 123 -8.36 11.02 -5.47
C MET A 123 -9.44 10.85 -6.56
N ARG A 124 -10.72 10.72 -6.18
CA ARG A 124 -11.83 10.63 -7.14
C ARG A 124 -12.16 11.96 -7.82
N GLY A 125 -11.74 13.09 -7.24
CA GLY A 125 -11.87 14.42 -7.83
C GLY A 125 -11.10 14.60 -9.13
N GLY A 126 -10.10 13.75 -9.39
CA GLY A 126 -9.38 13.69 -10.67
C GLY A 126 -8.15 14.59 -10.75
N ASP A 127 -7.71 15.19 -9.64
CA ASP A 127 -6.48 15.97 -9.57
C ASP A 127 -5.23 15.08 -9.53
N GLU A 128 -4.09 15.66 -9.91
CA GLU A 128 -2.78 15.03 -9.77
C GLU A 128 -2.40 14.89 -8.29
N MET A 129 -1.87 13.72 -7.91
CA MET A 129 -1.30 13.49 -6.58
C MET A 129 0.21 13.72 -6.63
N SER A 130 0.69 14.70 -5.86
CA SER A 130 2.12 14.93 -5.61
C SER A 130 2.50 14.38 -4.24
N ILE A 131 3.63 13.68 -4.13
CA ILE A 131 4.12 13.14 -2.86
C ILE A 131 5.53 13.65 -2.58
N HIS A 132 5.70 14.26 -1.41
CA HIS A 132 6.96 14.79 -0.91
C HIS A 132 7.50 13.88 0.20
N ALA A 133 8.73 13.40 0.02
CA ALA A 133 9.39 12.47 0.93
C ALA A 133 10.89 12.77 1.04
N ARG A 134 11.51 12.28 2.13
CA ARG A 134 12.95 12.40 2.36
C ARG A 134 13.56 11.04 2.75
N SER A 135 14.61 10.64 2.04
CA SER A 135 15.53 9.55 2.41
C SER A 135 16.50 9.96 3.52
#